data_AF-W2QFR0-F1
#
_entry.id   AF-W2QFR0-F1
#
_cell.length_a   1.000
_cell.length_b   1.000
_cell.length_c   1.000
_cell.angle_alpha   90.00
_cell.angle_beta   90.00
_cell.angle_gamma   90.00
#
_symmetry.space_group_name_H-M   'P 1'
#
loop_
_entity.id
_entity.type
_entity.pdbx_description
1 polymer ?
#
loop_
_entity_poly.entity_id
_entity_poly.type
_entity_poly.pdbx_seq_one_letter_code
_entity_poly.pdbx_strand_id
1 'polypeptide(L)'
;MQAAIQLLQLLLLALPAVVKAEGCVTKACTLDCQPGETCALQMVDCIRAPCPPIQACVDFQECRIYEPDGSDYCADVCAEGRCPKGSICELQEVQCIRAPCPPMATCNK
;
A
#
# COMPACT_ATOMS: atom_id res chain seq x y z
N MET A 1 -55.84 3.00 -30.45
CA MET A 1 -54.77 2.26 -31.15
C MET A 1 -53.46 2.94 -30.81
N GLN A 2 -52.44 2.14 -30.50
CA GLN A 2 -51.04 2.52 -30.24
C GLN A 2 -50.79 3.27 -28.91
N ALA A 3 -49.77 2.96 -28.13
CA ALA A 3 -48.84 1.84 -28.07
C ALA A 3 -48.01 2.04 -26.79
N ALA A 4 -47.59 0.92 -26.19
CA ALA A 4 -46.32 0.77 -25.46
C ALA A 4 -46.09 1.70 -24.24
N ILE A 5 -46.28 1.25 -23.00
CA ILE A 5 -45.41 0.28 -22.30
C ILE A 5 -43.95 0.47 -22.69
N GLN A 6 -43.19 1.29 -21.94
CA GLN A 6 -41.82 1.00 -21.51
C GLN A 6 -41.56 1.93 -20.30
N LEU A 7 -41.80 1.51 -19.05
CA LEU A 7 -40.88 0.68 -18.27
C LEU A 7 -39.41 1.03 -18.55
N LEU A 8 -39.06 2.31 -18.37
CA LEU A 8 -37.67 2.75 -18.24
C LEU A 8 -37.17 2.43 -16.82
N GLN A 9 -37.27 1.16 -16.43
CA GLN A 9 -36.51 0.62 -15.31
C GLN A 9 -35.24 -0.02 -15.87
N LEU A 10 -34.18 0.10 -15.08
CA LEU A 10 -33.03 -0.80 -15.07
C LEU A 10 -32.12 -0.70 -16.28
N LEU A 11 -31.07 0.12 -16.15
CA LEU A 11 -29.68 -0.27 -16.44
C LEU A 11 -28.75 0.90 -16.08
N LEU A 12 -28.81 1.35 -14.82
CA LEU A 12 -27.61 1.89 -14.18
C LEU A 12 -26.72 0.70 -13.90
N LEU A 13 -25.88 0.38 -14.89
CA LEU A 13 -24.74 -0.50 -14.75
C LEU A 13 -23.91 0.06 -13.59
N ALA A 14 -24.07 -0.54 -12.42
CA ALA A 14 -23.06 -0.45 -11.37
C ALA A 14 -21.83 -1.14 -11.96
N LEU A 15 -20.95 -0.36 -12.59
CA LEU A 15 -19.58 -0.82 -12.77
C LEU A 15 -19.09 -1.15 -11.37
N PRO A 16 -18.57 -2.36 -11.10
CA PRO A 16 -17.56 -2.45 -10.07
C PRO A 16 -16.46 -1.51 -10.55
N ALA A 17 -16.34 -0.34 -9.91
CA ALA A 17 -15.06 0.34 -9.89
C ALA A 17 -14.11 -0.73 -9.35
N VAL A 18 -13.33 -1.34 -10.24
CA VAL A 18 -12.09 -1.97 -9.83
C VAL A 18 -11.34 -0.81 -9.23
N VAL A 19 -11.39 -0.70 -7.91
CA VAL A 19 -10.48 0.14 -7.16
C VAL A 19 -9.15 -0.55 -7.41
N LYS A 20 -8.50 -0.15 -8.50
CA LYS A 20 -7.08 -0.34 -8.64
C LYS A 20 -6.55 0.42 -7.45
N ALA A 21 -6.14 -0.31 -6.42
CA ALA A 21 -5.39 0.29 -5.35
C ALA A 21 -4.20 0.95 -6.04
N GLU A 22 -4.28 2.27 -6.24
CA GLU A 22 -3.14 3.09 -6.61
C GLU A 22 -2.26 3.21 -5.37
N GLY A 23 -1.90 2.07 -4.79
CA GLY A 23 -0.83 1.95 -3.83
C GLY A 23 0.44 1.74 -4.63
N CYS A 24 1.39 2.65 -4.48
CA CYS A 24 2.78 2.45 -4.87
C CYS A 24 3.07 2.09 -6.34
N VAL A 25 2.30 2.57 -7.32
CA VAL A 25 2.86 2.67 -8.68
C VAL A 25 3.72 3.93 -8.72
N THR A 26 4.85 3.91 -8.03
CA THR A 26 5.95 4.74 -8.52
C THR A 26 6.26 4.13 -9.88
N LYS A 27 6.33 4.93 -10.94
CA LYS A 27 6.83 4.46 -12.25
C LYS A 27 8.25 3.86 -12.18
N ALA A 28 8.88 3.87 -11.00
CA ALA A 28 10.24 3.42 -10.72
C ALA A 28 10.34 1.99 -10.13
N CYS A 29 9.27 1.43 -9.54
CA CYS A 29 9.28 0.03 -9.07
C CYS A 29 8.81 -0.91 -10.18
N THR A 30 9.68 -1.80 -10.64
CA THR A 30 9.46 -2.71 -11.76
C THR A 30 9.73 -4.18 -11.40
N LEU A 31 9.95 -4.50 -10.12
CA LEU A 31 10.11 -5.89 -9.70
C LEU A 31 8.77 -6.63 -9.75
N ASP A 32 8.79 -7.81 -10.38
CA ASP A 32 7.69 -8.77 -10.34
C ASP A 32 7.74 -9.56 -9.01
N CYS A 33 6.94 -9.13 -8.04
CA CYS A 33 6.84 -9.77 -6.73
C CYS A 33 5.80 -10.92 -6.72
N GLN A 34 5.93 -11.83 -5.75
CA GLN A 34 4.96 -12.91 -5.57
C GLN A 34 3.59 -12.37 -5.12
N PRO A 35 2.50 -13.15 -5.28
CA PRO A 35 1.20 -12.76 -4.75
C PRO A 35 1.25 -12.50 -3.25
N GLY A 36 0.86 -11.30 -2.81
CA GLY A 36 0.87 -10.88 -1.41
C GLY A 36 2.06 -9.99 -1.01
N GLU A 37 3.07 -9.89 -1.88
CA GLU A 37 4.19 -8.96 -1.74
C GLU A 37 3.90 -7.63 -2.45
N THR A 38 4.47 -6.55 -1.93
CA THR A 38 4.47 -5.22 -2.54
C THR A 38 5.88 -4.88 -3.02
N CYS A 39 6.03 -4.37 -4.25
CA CYS A 39 7.30 -3.77 -4.69
C CYS A 39 7.48 -2.41 -3.99
N ALA A 40 8.56 -2.26 -3.23
CA ALA A 40 8.88 -1.06 -2.47
C ALA A 40 10.28 -0.53 -2.81
N LEU A 41 10.46 0.78 -2.69
CA LEU A 41 11.77 1.43 -2.71
C LEU A 41 12.29 1.56 -1.28
N GLN A 42 13.41 0.89 -0.98
CA GLN A 42 14.06 0.94 0.32
C GLN A 42 15.29 1.84 0.28
N MET A 43 15.34 2.80 1.20
CA MET A 43 16.53 3.62 1.42
C MET A 43 17.63 2.77 2.06
N VAL A 44 18.85 2.90 1.54
CA VAL A 44 20.01 2.14 2.02
C VAL A 44 21.12 3.08 2.47
N ASP A 45 21.86 2.65 3.49
CA ASP A 45 23.12 3.28 3.84
C ASP A 45 24.21 2.78 2.88
N CYS A 46 24.95 3.72 2.28
CA CYS A 46 26.03 3.42 1.35
C CYS A 46 27.30 4.20 1.73
N ILE A 47 28.47 3.69 1.33
CA ILE A 47 29.77 4.25 1.74
C ILE A 47 30.01 5.65 1.14
N ARG A 48 29.44 5.95 -0.03
CA ARG A 48 29.60 7.23 -0.73
C ARG A 48 28.26 7.71 -1.29
N ALA A 49 27.84 8.91 -0.89
CA ALA A 49 26.63 9.56 -1.37
C ALA A 49 26.72 9.99 -2.86
N PRO A 50 25.59 10.07 -3.59
CA PRO A 50 24.23 9.81 -3.14
C PRO A 50 23.91 8.31 -3.00
N CYS A 51 23.11 7.94 -2.00
CA CYS A 51 22.60 6.59 -1.81
C CYS A 51 21.20 6.49 -2.41
N PRO A 52 21.06 6.10 -3.69
CA PRO A 52 19.74 5.93 -4.29
C PRO A 52 19.00 4.76 -3.61
N PRO A 53 17.66 4.82 -3.53
CA PRO A 53 16.89 3.70 -3.01
C PRO A 53 17.02 2.47 -3.93
N ILE A 54 16.96 1.29 -3.33
CA ILE A 54 16.89 0.01 -4.04
C ILE A 54 15.46 -0.49 -4.09
N GLN A 55 15.11 -1.30 -5.09
CA GLN A 55 13.81 -1.96 -5.14
C GLN A 55 13.87 -3.29 -4.38
N ALA A 56 12.83 -3.60 -3.61
CA ALA A 56 12.68 -4.86 -2.90
C ALA A 56 11.20 -5.29 -2.89
N CYS A 57 10.95 -6.60 -2.91
CA CYS A 57 9.64 -7.16 -2.60
C CYS A 57 9.53 -7.24 -1.07
N VAL A 58 8.51 -6.59 -0.53
CA VAL A 58 8.26 -6.52 0.92
C VAL A 58 6.89 -7.07 1.23
N ASP A 59 6.82 -7.88 2.28
CA ASP A 59 5.57 -8.35 2.83
C ASP A 59 5.01 -7.35 3.84
N PHE A 60 3.67 -7.33 3.95
CA PHE A 60 2.96 -6.56 4.98
C PHE A 60 3.29 -5.07 5.00
N GLN A 61 3.66 -4.50 3.86
CA GLN A 61 3.82 -3.05 3.73
C GLN A 61 2.95 -2.52 2.61
N GLU A 62 2.45 -1.31 2.83
CA GLU A 62 1.73 -0.53 1.84
C GLU A 62 2.50 0.76 1.61
N CYS A 63 2.84 1.06 0.36
CA CYS A 63 3.44 2.36 0.07
C CYS A 63 2.40 3.45 -0.17
N ARG A 64 2.77 4.64 0.30
CA ARG A 64 1.97 5.85 0.35
C ARG A 64 2.85 7.04 -0.04
N ILE A 65 2.20 8.14 -0.40
CA ILE A 65 2.86 9.41 -0.68
C ILE A 65 2.81 10.26 0.59
N TYR A 66 3.95 10.79 1.01
CA TYR A 66 4.03 11.75 2.09
C TYR A 66 3.62 13.13 1.56
N GLU A 67 2.38 13.53 1.84
CA GLU A 67 1.79 14.77 1.29
C GLU A 67 2.65 16.04 1.44
N PRO A 68 3.42 16.25 2.52
CA PRO A 68 4.20 17.47 2.68
C PRO A 68 5.28 17.73 1.62
N ASP A 69 5.90 16.69 1.06
CA ASP A 69 6.97 16.84 0.06
C ASP A 69 6.80 15.94 -1.18
N GLY A 70 5.76 15.12 -1.21
CA GLY A 70 5.48 14.20 -2.31
C GLY A 70 6.43 13.01 -2.36
N SER A 71 7.23 12.75 -1.32
CA SER A 71 8.11 11.60 -1.26
C SER A 71 7.32 10.29 -1.05
N ASP A 72 7.81 9.22 -1.68
CA ASP A 72 7.25 7.88 -1.48
C ASP A 72 7.80 7.26 -0.19
N TYR A 73 6.94 6.60 0.58
CA TYR A 73 7.34 5.82 1.75
C TYR A 73 6.49 4.58 1.89
N CYS A 74 7.01 3.56 2.57
CA CYS A 74 6.29 2.33 2.87
C CYS A 74 5.95 2.28 4.36
N ALA A 75 4.69 1.98 4.68
CA ALA A 75 4.20 1.83 6.04
C ALA A 75 3.79 0.39 6.30
N ASP A 76 3.97 -0.05 7.54
CA ASP A 76 3.52 -1.36 7.97
C ASP A 76 1.99 -1.47 7.96
N VAL A 77 1.47 -2.63 7.57
CA VAL A 77 0.06 -3.00 7.72
C VAL A 77 -0.10 -4.28 8.54
N CYS A 78 -1.10 -4.31 9.41
CA CYS A 78 -1.50 -5.54 10.08
C CYS A 78 -2.44 -6.34 9.18
N ALA A 79 -2.00 -7.51 8.74
CA ALA A 79 -2.81 -8.44 7.95
C ALA A 79 -2.65 -9.87 8.48
N GLU A 80 -3.53 -10.78 8.03
CA GLU A 80 -3.43 -12.20 8.36
C GLU A 80 -2.05 -12.75 7.97
N GLY A 81 -1.45 -13.53 8.87
CA GLY A 81 -0.12 -14.11 8.65
C GLY A 81 1.05 -13.21 9.07
N ARG A 82 0.83 -11.93 9.36
CA ARG A 82 1.92 -11.04 9.83
C ARG A 82 2.49 -11.47 11.18
N CYS A 83 1.60 -11.84 12.10
CA CYS A 83 1.96 -12.23 13.46
C CYS A 83 1.66 -13.72 13.71
N PRO A 84 2.44 -14.41 14.56
CA PRO A 84 2.21 -15.81 14.88
C PRO A 84 0.86 -16.03 15.57
N LYS A 85 0.34 -17.26 15.50
CA LYS A 85 -0.93 -17.62 16.16
C LYS A 85 -0.88 -17.31 17.66
N GLY A 86 -1.95 -16.72 18.17
CA GLY A 86 -2.05 -16.31 19.57
C GLY A 86 -1.32 -15.00 19.89
N SER A 87 -0.98 -14.21 18.87
CA SER A 87 -0.55 -12.82 19.05
C SER A 87 -1.43 -11.87 18.25
N ILE A 88 -1.53 -10.64 18.73
CA ILE A 88 -2.29 -9.54 18.15
C ILE A 88 -1.29 -8.61 17.46
N CYS A 89 -1.56 -8.30 16.19
CA CYS A 89 -0.82 -7.28 15.46
C CYS A 89 -1.39 -5.91 15.79
N GLU A 90 -0.53 -4.99 16.22
CA GLU A 90 -0.88 -3.60 16.51
C GLU A 90 0.08 -2.67 15.77
N LEU A 91 -0.46 -1.63 15.13
CA LEU A 91 0.35 -0.56 14.57
C LEU A 91 0.69 0.43 15.68
N GLN A 92 1.98 0.55 15.97
CA GLN A 92 2.50 1.42 17.00
C GLN A 92 3.13 2.66 16.35
N GLU A 93 2.66 3.83 16.76
CA GLU A 93 3.28 5.10 16.38
C GLU A 93 4.69 5.19 16.93
N VAL A 94 5.63 5.64 16.09
CA VAL A 94 7.04 5.76 16.43
C VAL A 94 7.51 7.20 16.34
N GLN A 95 8.51 7.53 17.15
CA GLN A 95 9.23 8.80 17.04
C GLN A 95 10.48 8.58 16.21
N CYS A 96 10.62 9.38 15.16
CA CYS A 96 11.77 9.33 14.27
C CYS A 96 12.39 10.72 14.11
N ILE A 97 13.66 10.78 13.73
CA ILE A 97 14.41 12.06 13.63
C ILE A 97 13.97 12.86 12.39
N ARG A 98 13.45 12.18 11.36
CA ARG A 98 13.06 12.76 10.06
C ARG A 98 11.77 12.13 9.57
N ALA A 99 10.77 12.94 9.25
CA ALA A 99 9.50 12.48 8.71
C ALA A 99 9.66 11.91 7.27
N PRO A 100 8.75 11.02 6.83
CA PRO A 100 7.62 10.45 7.59
C PRO A 100 8.06 9.48 8.69
N CYS A 101 7.31 9.45 9.80
CA CYS A 101 7.43 8.42 10.85
C CYS A 101 6.27 7.44 10.70
N PRO A 102 6.29 6.50 9.72
CA PRO A 102 5.20 5.54 9.59
C PRO A 102 5.10 4.67 10.84
N PRO A 103 3.88 4.29 11.26
CA PRO A 103 3.72 3.36 12.36
C PRO A 103 4.37 2.02 12.03
N MET A 104 4.88 1.35 13.06
CA MET A 104 5.50 0.03 12.93
C MET A 104 4.57 -1.03 13.52
N ALA A 105 4.47 -2.18 12.87
CA ALA A 105 3.68 -3.27 13.43
C ALA A 105 4.45 -3.99 14.54
N THR A 106 3.79 -4.17 15.67
CA THR A 106 4.26 -4.93 16.81
C THR A 106 3.33 -6.13 17.04
N CYS A 107 3.90 -7.31 17.28
CA CYS A 107 3.13 -8.51 17.63
C CYS A 107 3.13 -8.70 19.16
N ASN A 108 2.00 -8.48 19.81
CA ASN A 108 1.80 -8.59 21.26
C ASN A 108 1.04 -9.87 21.62
N LYS A 109 1.30 -10.47 22.78
CA LYS A 109 0.61 -11.70 23.25
C LYS A 109 -0.54 -11.39 24.19
#